data_AF-A0A420FFX4-F1
#
_entry.id   AF-A0A420FFX4-F1
#
_cell.length_a   1.000
_cell.length_b   1.000
_cell.length_c   1.000
_cell.angle_alpha   90.00
_cell.angle_beta   90.00
_cell.angle_gamma   90.00
#
_symmetry.space_group_name_H-M   'P 1'
#
loop_
_entity.id
_entity.type
_entity.pdbx_description
1 polymer ?
#
loop_
_entity_poly.entity_id
_entity_poly.type
_entity_poly.pdbx_seq_one_letter_code
_entity_poly.pdbx_strand_id
1 'polypeptide(L)'
;MTTLSLNSKQKKIIKEIPPVGDSSGIYFYTVKSNFDSEFILILDNIIGLNDITLSKWLNITPRTFRNYKNNNELILKDNIKEHIILILSLYKHGIEVFGHVENFEAWLSEKNYLLDNCTPASFLETISGIKFIDNRLTAMEFGENV
;
A
#
# COMPACT_ATOMS: atom_id res chain seq x y z
N MET A 1 -16.86 -8.97 4.04
CA MET A 1 -16.23 -9.28 5.34
C MET A 1 -15.37 -8.09 5.69
N THR A 2 -15.41 -7.71 6.95
CA THR A 2 -15.20 -6.38 7.51
C THR A 2 -13.79 -5.83 7.25
N THR A 3 -13.68 -4.76 6.46
CA THR A 3 -12.58 -3.80 6.64
C THR A 3 -12.70 -3.27 8.06
N LEU A 4 -11.74 -3.61 8.92
CA LEU A 4 -11.66 -3.04 10.26
C LEU A 4 -11.63 -1.51 10.10
N SER A 5 -12.69 -0.83 10.55
CA SER A 5 -12.82 0.62 10.37
C SER A 5 -11.63 1.31 11.02
N LEU A 6 -10.78 1.93 10.20
CA LEU A 6 -9.67 2.76 10.66
C LEU A 6 -10.14 3.73 11.74
N ASN A 7 -9.37 3.82 12.83
CA ASN A 7 -9.64 4.79 13.89
C ASN A 7 -9.34 6.23 13.42
N SER A 8 -9.71 7.24 14.22
CA SER A 8 -9.53 8.64 13.82
C SER A 8 -8.07 9.02 13.54
N LYS A 9 -7.12 8.43 14.26
CA LYS A 9 -5.68 8.67 14.07
C LYS A 9 -5.22 8.07 12.74
N GLN A 10 -5.62 6.83 12.46
CA GLN A 10 -5.29 6.12 11.23
C GLN A 10 -5.88 6.80 9.98
N LYS A 11 -7.12 7.28 10.06
CA LYS A 11 -7.74 8.09 9.00
C LYS A 11 -6.97 9.37 8.71
N LYS A 12 -6.47 10.04 9.75
CA LYS A 12 -5.64 11.24 9.61
C LYS A 12 -4.31 10.92 8.92
N ILE A 13 -3.64 9.84 9.33
CA ILE A 13 -2.40 9.37 8.73
C ILE A 13 -2.59 9.11 7.23
N ILE A 14 -3.61 8.33 6.83
CA ILE A 14 -3.89 8.06 5.41
C ILE A 14 -4.15 9.35 4.62
N LYS A 15 -4.88 10.31 5.19
CA LYS A 15 -5.17 11.58 4.51
C LYS A 15 -3.89 12.37 4.22
N GLU A 16 -2.92 12.34 5.13
CA GLU A 16 -1.66 13.08 5.05
C GLU A 16 -0.59 12.41 4.17
N ILE A 17 -0.78 11.14 3.80
CA ILE A 17 0.14 10.43 2.89
C ILE A 17 0.15 11.13 1.52
N PRO A 18 1.34 11.54 1.02
CA PRO A 18 1.50 12.09 -0.32
C PRO A 18 1.15 11.08 -1.42
N PRO A 19 0.72 11.54 -2.61
CA PRO A 19 0.52 10.66 -3.77
C PRO A 19 1.81 9.93 -4.16
N VAL A 20 1.71 8.72 -4.72
CA VAL A 20 2.84 7.90 -5.16
C VAL A 20 3.77 8.65 -6.14
N GLY A 21 3.19 9.49 -7.02
CA GLY A 21 3.94 10.33 -7.95
C GLY A 21 4.77 11.44 -7.31
N ASP A 22 4.45 11.90 -6.10
CA ASP A 22 5.22 12.93 -5.39
C ASP A 22 6.40 12.33 -4.64
N SER A 23 7.48 12.05 -5.37
CA SER A 23 8.68 11.43 -4.81
C SER A 23 9.32 12.27 -3.69
N SER A 24 9.22 13.60 -3.76
CA SER A 24 9.76 14.49 -2.72
C SER A 24 8.92 14.45 -1.44
N GLY A 25 7.59 14.49 -1.58
CA GLY A 25 6.65 14.34 -0.48
C GLY A 25 6.81 13.00 0.20
N ILE A 26 6.87 11.91 -0.55
CA ILE A 26 7.09 10.55 0.00
C ILE A 26 8.39 10.48 0.81
N TYR A 27 9.48 11.02 0.26
CA TYR A 27 10.76 11.05 0.97
C TYR A 27 10.66 11.83 2.29
N PHE A 28 10.17 13.06 2.26
CA PHE A 28 10.06 13.88 3.48
C PHE A 28 9.08 13.30 4.49
N TYR A 29 7.98 12.69 4.03
CA TYR A 29 7.02 12.03 4.90
C TYR A 29 7.63 10.79 5.58
N THR A 30 8.41 10.00 4.84
CA THR A 30 9.13 8.84 5.37
C THR A 30 10.10 9.25 6.49
N VAL A 31 10.92 10.28 6.26
CA VAL A 31 11.95 10.72 7.23
C VAL A 31 11.34 11.41 8.45
N LYS A 32 10.24 12.16 8.28
CA LYS A 32 9.64 12.95 9.38
C LYS A 32 8.60 12.19 10.20
N SER A 33 7.99 11.15 9.66
CA SER A 33 6.94 10.39 10.36
C SER A 33 7.52 9.51 11.48
N ASN A 34 6.78 9.45 12.59
CA ASN A 34 7.13 8.69 13.78
C ASN A 34 5.98 7.74 14.22
N PHE A 35 5.18 7.28 13.27
CA PHE A 35 3.99 6.45 13.50
C PHE A 35 4.17 5.02 12.93
N ASP A 36 5.36 4.45 13.06
CA ASP A 36 5.76 3.21 12.38
C ASP A 36 4.86 2.01 12.70
N SER A 37 4.47 1.84 13.97
CA SER A 37 3.50 0.81 14.37
C SER A 37 2.12 1.03 13.71
N GLU A 38 1.68 2.29 13.57
CA GLU A 38 0.42 2.60 12.88
C GLU A 38 0.48 2.26 11.40
N PHE A 39 1.60 2.48 10.71
CA PHE A 39 1.70 2.11 9.29
C PHE A 39 1.47 0.61 9.08
N ILE A 40 2.03 -0.23 9.95
CA ILE A 40 1.82 -1.69 9.91
C ILE A 40 0.37 -2.04 10.21
N LEU A 41 -0.24 -1.43 11.24
CA LEU A 41 -1.63 -1.69 11.58
C LEU A 41 -2.60 -1.21 10.49
N ILE A 42 -2.34 -0.07 9.87
CA ILE A 42 -3.13 0.43 8.75
C ILE A 42 -3.01 -0.51 7.56
N LEU A 43 -1.79 -0.93 7.21
CA LEU A 43 -1.54 -1.88 6.14
C LEU A 43 -2.34 -3.18 6.36
N ASP A 44 -2.27 -3.74 7.56
CA ASP A 44 -3.00 -4.96 7.94
C ASP A 44 -4.53 -4.78 7.85
N ASN A 45 -5.05 -3.63 8.31
CA ASN A 45 -6.48 -3.37 8.36
C ASN A 45 -7.12 -2.98 7.02
N ILE A 46 -6.41 -2.20 6.19
CA ILE A 46 -6.92 -1.76 4.88
C ILE A 46 -6.97 -2.94 3.92
N ILE A 47 -5.89 -3.72 3.90
CA ILE A 47 -5.68 -4.74 2.89
C ILE A 47 -6.40 -6.04 3.28
N GLY A 48 -6.51 -6.34 4.57
CA GLY A 48 -7.23 -7.54 5.05
C GLY A 48 -6.65 -8.86 4.52
N LEU A 49 -5.45 -8.83 3.91
CA LEU A 49 -4.74 -10.01 3.43
C LEU A 49 -3.97 -10.68 4.57
N ASN A 50 -3.63 -11.95 4.36
CA ASN A 50 -2.88 -12.70 5.35
C ASN A 50 -1.43 -12.19 5.50
N ASP A 51 -0.83 -12.48 6.67
CA ASP A 51 0.56 -12.10 6.98
C ASP A 51 1.56 -12.58 5.92
N ILE A 52 1.28 -13.68 5.21
CA ILE A 52 2.18 -14.23 4.19
C ILE A 52 2.24 -13.27 3.00
N THR A 53 1.10 -12.85 2.47
CA THR A 53 1.04 -11.93 1.33
C THR A 53 1.67 -10.57 1.66
N LEU A 54 1.29 -9.98 2.80
CA LEU A 54 1.84 -8.68 3.22
C LEU A 54 3.36 -8.76 3.45
N SER A 55 3.84 -9.85 4.07
CA SER A 55 5.28 -10.05 4.26
C SER A 55 6.03 -10.20 2.93
N LYS A 56 5.42 -10.83 1.93
CA LYS A 56 5.97 -10.98 0.58
C LYS A 56 6.14 -9.63 -0.10
N TRP A 57 5.10 -8.79 -0.09
CA TRP A 57 5.18 -7.43 -0.67
C TRP A 57 6.29 -6.61 -0.04
N LEU A 58 6.49 -6.74 1.28
CA LEU A 58 7.54 -6.02 2.01
C LEU A 58 8.93 -6.69 1.94
N ASN A 59 9.08 -7.82 1.24
CA ASN A 59 10.31 -8.62 1.21
C ASN A 59 10.86 -8.98 2.60
N ILE A 60 9.97 -9.30 3.55
CA ILE A 60 10.31 -9.76 4.89
C ILE A 60 9.68 -11.12 5.17
N THR A 61 10.11 -11.77 6.24
CA THR A 61 9.48 -13.04 6.64
C THR A 61 8.12 -12.79 7.30
N PRO A 62 7.17 -13.74 7.22
CA PRO A 62 5.90 -13.66 7.96
C PRO A 62 6.12 -13.50 9.47
N ARG A 63 7.21 -14.07 10.01
CA ARG A 63 7.60 -13.90 11.42
C ARG A 63 7.98 -12.46 11.72
N THR A 64 8.76 -11.81 10.85
CA THR A 64 9.13 -10.40 10.97
C THR A 64 7.89 -9.51 10.94
N PHE A 65 6.97 -9.76 9.99
CA PHE A 65 5.72 -9.00 9.89
C PHE A 65 4.86 -9.13 11.16
N ARG A 66 4.70 -10.34 11.69
CA ARG A 66 4.02 -10.56 12.98
C ARG A 66 4.71 -9.84 14.14
N ASN A 67 6.03 -9.82 14.18
CA ASN A 67 6.76 -9.08 15.21
C ASN A 67 6.48 -7.58 15.12
N TYR A 68 6.38 -7.03 13.91
CA TYR A 68 6.03 -5.62 13.70
C TYR A 68 4.61 -5.31 14.20
N LYS A 69 3.62 -6.16 13.89
CA LYS A 69 2.23 -6.00 14.35
C LYS A 69 2.09 -5.95 15.87
N ASN A 70 2.95 -6.66 16.60
CA ASN A 70 2.87 -6.80 18.05
C ASN A 70 3.86 -5.87 18.80
N ASN A 71 4.55 -4.97 18.11
CA ASN A 71 5.52 -4.06 18.71
C ASN A 71 5.02 -2.61 18.72
N ASN A 72 4.63 -2.11 19.90
CA ASN A 72 4.15 -0.74 20.07
C ASN A 72 5.26 0.31 19.91
N GLU A 73 6.52 -0.06 20.16
CA GLU A 73 7.72 0.79 20.03
C GLU A 73 8.49 0.49 18.74
N LEU A 74 7.78 0.02 17.71
CA LEU A 74 8.38 -0.32 16.43
C LEU A 74 9.12 0.88 15.82
N ILE A 75 10.35 0.63 15.37
CA ILE A 75 11.12 1.54 14.53
C ILE A 75 11.49 0.78 13.26
N LEU A 76 10.95 1.23 12.14
CA LEU A 76 11.20 0.66 10.82
C LEU A 76 12.47 1.26 10.22
N LYS A 77 13.16 0.46 9.42
CA LYS A 77 14.17 0.99 8.50
C LYS A 77 13.47 1.82 7.43
N ASP A 78 14.10 2.92 7.00
CA ASP A 78 13.52 3.87 6.04
C ASP A 78 13.04 3.19 4.76
N ASN A 79 13.78 2.21 4.23
CA ASN A 79 13.39 1.48 3.02
C ASN A 79 12.08 0.69 3.20
N ILE A 80 11.87 0.05 4.35
CA ILE A 80 10.62 -0.67 4.63
C ILE A 80 9.49 0.33 4.88
N LYS A 81 9.78 1.42 5.59
CA LYS A 81 8.82 2.48 5.87
C LYS A 81 8.31 3.13 4.58
N GLU A 82 9.21 3.51 3.68
CA GLU A 82 8.89 4.07 2.37
C GLU A 82 8.03 3.10 1.54
N HIS A 83 8.38 1.81 1.53
CA HIS A 83 7.62 0.79 0.83
C HIS A 83 6.18 0.70 1.35
N ILE A 84 5.99 0.67 2.67
CA ILE A 84 4.65 0.65 3.28
C ILE A 84 3.88 1.92 2.92
N ILE A 85 4.50 3.09 3.05
CA ILE A 85 3.88 4.39 2.72
C ILE A 85 3.41 4.40 1.26
N LEU A 86 4.23 3.90 0.33
CA LEU A 86 3.87 3.81 -1.08
C LEU A 86 2.71 2.84 -1.34
N ILE A 87 2.67 1.68 -0.68
CA ILE A 87 1.52 0.77 -0.78
C ILE A 87 0.26 1.47 -0.24
N LEU A 88 0.34 2.12 0.91
CA LEU A 88 -0.81 2.85 1.47
C LEU A 88 -1.28 3.99 0.57
N SER A 89 -0.34 4.71 -0.07
CA SER A 89 -0.64 5.74 -1.05
C SER A 89 -1.32 5.17 -2.30
N LEU A 90 -0.83 4.02 -2.80
CA LEU A 90 -1.45 3.31 -3.91
C LEU A 90 -2.90 2.89 -3.58
N TYR A 91 -3.15 2.36 -2.37
CA TYR A 91 -4.49 1.99 -1.95
C TYR A 91 -5.43 3.19 -1.86
N LYS A 92 -4.93 4.34 -1.39
CA LYS A 92 -5.70 5.58 -1.38
C LYS A 92 -6.12 5.96 -2.79
N HIS A 93 -5.20 5.98 -3.74
CA HIS A 93 -5.49 6.29 -5.14
C HIS A 93 -6.40 5.24 -5.80
N GLY A 94 -6.16 3.95 -5.55
CA GLY A 94 -7.02 2.86 -6.04
C GLY A 94 -8.46 2.97 -5.54
N ILE A 95 -8.67 3.35 -4.28
CA ILE A 95 -10.02 3.59 -3.75
C ILE A 95 -10.66 4.82 -4.41
N GLU A 96 -9.90 5.86 -4.72
CA GLU A 96 -10.40 7.04 -5.45
C GLU A 96 -10.87 6.67 -6.87
N VAL A 97 -10.15 5.78 -7.56
CA VAL A 97 -10.49 5.30 -8.92
C VAL A 97 -11.65 4.29 -8.92
N PHE A 98 -11.64 3.32 -8.00
CA PHE A 98 -12.60 2.19 -7.98
C PHE A 98 -13.78 2.37 -7.01
N GLY A 99 -13.78 3.45 -6.21
CA GLY A 99 -14.81 3.82 -5.23
C GLY A 99 -14.82 3.00 -3.93
N HIS A 100 -14.45 1.72 -4.00
CA HIS A 100 -14.42 0.80 -2.87
C HIS A 100 -13.14 -0.04 -2.88
N VAL A 101 -12.61 -0.35 -1.71
CA VAL A 101 -11.39 -1.14 -1.58
C VAL A 101 -11.55 -2.54 -2.14
N GLU A 102 -12.74 -3.14 -2.01
CA GLU A 102 -13.04 -4.47 -2.54
C GLU A 102 -12.93 -4.53 -4.08
N ASN A 103 -13.32 -3.45 -4.76
CA ASN A 103 -13.21 -3.35 -6.21
C ASN A 103 -11.74 -3.19 -6.65
N PHE A 104 -10.98 -2.39 -5.91
CA PHE A 104 -9.55 -2.22 -6.17
C PHE A 104 -8.77 -3.52 -5.91
N GLU A 105 -9.07 -4.24 -4.83
CA GLU A 105 -8.49 -5.55 -4.51
C GLU A 105 -8.83 -6.62 -5.55
N ALA A 106 -10.07 -6.61 -6.05
CA ALA A 106 -10.47 -7.48 -7.15
C ALA A 106 -9.61 -7.22 -8.39
N TRP A 107 -9.42 -5.95 -8.76
CA TRP A 107 -8.55 -5.56 -9.86
C TRP A 107 -7.08 -5.95 -9.62
N LEU A 108 -6.55 -5.73 -8.40
CA LEU A 108 -5.19 -6.13 -8.03
C LEU A 108 -4.94 -7.64 -8.16
N SER A 109 -5.99 -8.44 -8.00
CA SER A 109 -5.95 -9.90 -8.03
C SER A 109 -6.24 -10.50 -9.41
N GLU A 110 -6.77 -9.71 -10.34
CA GLU A 110 -7.10 -10.17 -11.69
C GLU A 110 -5.88 -10.17 -12.60
N LYS A 111 -5.74 -11.20 -13.43
CA LYS A 111 -4.67 -11.23 -14.44
C LYS A 111 -4.98 -10.22 -15.52
N ASN A 112 -4.01 -9.39 -15.85
CA ASN A 112 -4.17 -8.38 -16.87
C ASN A 112 -3.27 -8.69 -18.08
N TYR A 113 -3.88 -8.80 -19.27
CA TYR A 113 -3.16 -9.05 -20.52
C TYR A 113 -2.11 -7.97 -20.82
N LEU A 114 -2.41 -6.71 -20.49
CA LEU A 114 -1.51 -5.57 -20.68
C LEU A 114 -0.38 -5.53 -19.66
N LEU A 115 -0.42 -6.40 -18.64
CA LEU A 115 0.63 -6.60 -17.65
C LEU A 115 1.31 -7.98 -17.83
N ASP A 116 1.48 -8.43 -19.08
CA ASP A 116 2.06 -9.74 -19.42
C ASP A 116 1.36 -10.93 -18.73
N ASN A 117 0.03 -10.83 -18.55
CA ASN A 117 -0.81 -11.79 -17.81
C ASN A 117 -0.43 -11.97 -16.32
N CYS A 118 0.33 -11.03 -15.76
CA CYS A 118 0.57 -10.93 -14.33
C CYS A 118 -0.60 -10.21 -13.64
N THR A 119 -0.74 -10.41 -12.33
CA THR A 119 -1.68 -9.64 -11.54
C THR A 119 -1.02 -8.32 -11.13
N PRO A 120 -1.74 -7.18 -11.05
CA PRO A 120 -1.15 -5.93 -10.57
C PRO A 120 -0.48 -6.08 -9.20
N ALA A 121 -1.05 -6.91 -8.31
CA ALA A 121 -0.48 -7.22 -6.99
C ALA A 121 0.94 -7.80 -7.04
N SER A 122 1.34 -8.50 -8.11
CA SER A 122 2.70 -9.09 -8.19
C SER A 122 3.79 -8.04 -8.35
N PHE A 123 3.46 -6.81 -8.75
CA PHE A 123 4.42 -5.72 -8.91
C PHE A 123 4.70 -4.99 -7.59
N LEU A 124 3.89 -5.21 -6.55
CA LEU A 124 3.97 -4.47 -5.29
C LEU A 124 5.18 -4.84 -4.42
N GLU A 125 5.98 -5.83 -4.83
CA GLU A 125 7.23 -6.24 -4.17
C GLU A 125 8.38 -5.24 -4.37
N THR A 126 8.23 -4.23 -5.24
CA THR A 126 9.25 -3.21 -5.47
C THR A 126 8.66 -1.81 -5.54
N ILE A 127 9.45 -0.80 -5.15
CA ILE A 127 9.06 0.62 -5.28
C ILE A 127 8.72 0.97 -6.72
N SER A 128 9.53 0.52 -7.69
CA SER A 128 9.29 0.75 -9.12
C SER A 128 8.00 0.10 -9.59
N GLY A 129 7.69 -1.10 -9.12
CA GLY A 129 6.46 -1.80 -9.47
C GLY A 129 5.22 -1.12 -8.88
N ILE A 130 5.28 -0.61 -7.65
CA ILE A 130 4.20 0.21 -7.07
C ILE A 130 3.93 1.46 -7.93
N LYS A 131 4.99 2.20 -8.29
CA LYS A 131 4.87 3.38 -9.17
C LYS A 131 4.31 3.02 -10.55
N PHE A 132 4.69 1.86 -11.08
CA PHE A 132 4.16 1.38 -12.34
C PHE A 132 2.65 1.11 -12.28
N ILE A 133 2.17 0.43 -11.23
CA ILE A 133 0.73 0.21 -11.02
C ILE A 133 -0.02 1.52 -10.78
N ASP A 134 0.55 2.44 -10.01
CA ASP A 134 -0.03 3.78 -9.80
C ASP A 134 -0.22 4.54 -11.13
N ASN A 135 0.77 4.48 -12.02
CA ASN A 135 0.66 5.06 -13.35
C ASN A 135 -0.43 4.39 -14.22
N ARG A 136 -0.76 3.11 -13.97
CA ARG A 136 -1.91 2.46 -14.64
C ARG A 136 -3.23 2.98 -14.07
N LEU A 137 -3.32 3.23 -12.76
CA LEU A 137 -4.49 3.86 -12.15
C LEU A 137 -4.73 5.25 -12.73
N THR A 138 -3.71 6.09 -12.82
CA THR A 138 -3.82 7.43 -13.43
C THR A 138 -4.28 7.33 -14.90
N ALA A 139 -3.77 6.36 -15.66
CA ALA A 139 -4.20 6.16 -17.05
C ALA A 139 -5.70 5.80 -17.16
N MET A 140 -6.24 5.01 -16.21
CA MET A 140 -7.68 4.71 -16.15
C MET A 140 -8.53 5.96 -15.93
N GLU A 141 -8.06 6.90 -15.12
CA GLU A 141 -8.76 8.18 -14.89
C GLU A 141 -8.90 9.00 -16.18
N PHE A 142 -7.93 8.90 -17.09
CA PHE A 142 -7.96 9.53 -18.41
C PHE A 142 -8.68 8.70 -19.49
N GLY A 143 -9.26 7.55 -19.12
CA GLY A 143 -10.03 6.69 -20.02
C GLY A 143 -9.18 5.77 -20.90
N GLU A 144 -7.91 5.54 -20.55
CA GLU A 144 -7.10 4.52 -21.20
C GLU A 144 -7.54 3.12 -20.77
N ASN A 145 -7.47 2.16 -21.70
CA ASN A 145 -7.60 0.74 -21.38
C ASN A 145 -6.23 0.23 -20.91
N VAL A 146 -6.15 -0.21 -19.66
CA VAL A 146 -4.89 -0.57 -18.97
C VAL A 146 -5.01 -1.83 -18.16
#